data_AF-A0AAD3G6I4-F1
#
_entry.id   AF-A0AAD3G6I4-F1
#
_cell.length_a   1.000
_cell.length_b   1.000
_cell.length_c   1.000
_cell.angle_alpha   90.00
_cell.angle_beta   90.00
_cell.angle_gamma   90.00
#
_symmetry.space_group_name_H-M   'P 1'
#
loop_
_entity.id
_entity.type
_entity.pdbx_description
1 polymer ?
#
loop_
_entity_poly.entity_id
_entity_poly.type
_entity_poly.pdbx_seq_one_letter_code
_entity_poly.pdbx_strand_id
1 'polypeptide(L)'
;MKLENVLSNLNQVEKNKFINVIDNLIQENNISKQYNQIKQATNNEIVALFKESKPYFHRFLLERLSYINPSISILTDILSRDGNSVPRVSWIETLYYKDLERLQQKAKELSIIERDSDSFSEYEEKMHIYYSCLSEAYNNDIRNNQEPKINDDERSILNVLSSKLNINNDDKVVIEYMIRPCDKQHSILDYLNELRSLGIIFIKNKEQTIYIADETVEILNEIKGKAISDKYLIRVLRSLTDVELSNILKSQNQKIRGIERTNKINNIVHLGLDIRKILSIYVQ
;
A
#
# COMPACT_ATOMS: atom_id res chain seq x y z
N MET A 1 12.82 3.46 12.21
CA MET A 1 13.89 4.46 12.41
C MET A 1 13.27 5.84 12.27
N LYS A 2 13.47 6.74 13.24
CA LYS A 2 12.93 8.11 13.16
C LYS A 2 13.51 8.88 11.97
N LEU A 3 12.71 9.76 11.37
CA LEU A 3 13.11 10.59 10.23
C LEU A 3 14.41 11.35 10.49
N GLU A 4 14.60 11.91 11.69
CA GLU A 4 15.83 12.60 12.09
C GLU A 4 17.08 11.73 11.90
N ASN A 5 17.01 10.47 12.35
CA ASN A 5 18.11 9.52 12.20
C ASN A 5 18.32 9.16 10.72
N VAL A 6 17.25 9.04 9.93
CA VAL A 6 17.35 8.78 8.49
C VAL A 6 18.09 9.93 7.80
N LEU A 7 17.68 11.17 8.05
CA LEU A 7 18.33 12.35 7.46
C LEU A 7 19.80 12.48 7.89
N SER A 8 20.16 12.09 9.11
CA SER A 8 21.56 12.15 9.56
C SER A 8 22.49 11.18 8.82
N ASN A 9 21.96 10.10 8.25
CA ASN A 9 22.75 9.09 7.51
C ASN A 9 22.86 9.37 5.99
N LEU A 10 22.19 10.42 5.50
CA LEU A 10 22.07 10.73 4.08
C LEU A 10 22.80 12.03 3.72
N ASN A 11 23.28 12.11 2.48
CA ASN A 11 23.81 13.36 1.92
C ASN A 11 22.69 14.26 1.39
N GLN A 12 23.03 15.49 1.02
CA GLN A 12 22.04 16.47 0.55
C GLN A 12 21.31 16.02 -0.74
N VAL A 13 22.01 15.34 -1.64
CA VAL A 13 21.43 14.85 -2.91
C VAL A 13 20.34 13.81 -2.64
N GLU A 14 20.58 12.92 -1.69
CA GLU A 14 19.64 11.86 -1.29
C GLU A 14 18.40 12.43 -0.58
N LYS A 15 18.56 13.54 0.16
CA LYS A 15 17.46 14.25 0.83
C LYS A 15 16.60 15.09 -0.10
N ASN A 16 17.16 15.56 -1.22
CA ASN A 16 16.55 16.60 -2.04
C ASN A 16 15.12 16.26 -2.52
N LYS A 17 14.82 15.01 -2.86
CA LYS A 17 13.47 14.63 -3.31
C LYS A 17 12.43 14.84 -2.21
N PHE A 18 12.72 14.35 -1.01
CA PHE A 18 11.87 14.57 0.16
C PHE A 18 11.74 16.07 0.48
N ILE A 19 12.86 16.80 0.54
CA ILE A 19 12.86 18.24 0.84
C ILE A 19 12.00 19.03 -0.16
N ASN A 20 12.08 18.71 -1.45
CA ASN A 20 11.27 19.38 -2.47
C ASN A 20 9.77 19.12 -2.29
N VAL A 21 9.37 17.90 -1.93
CA VAL A 21 7.96 17.60 -1.64
C VAL A 21 7.48 18.44 -0.46
N ILE A 22 8.25 18.48 0.62
CA ILE A 22 7.91 19.29 1.80
C ILE A 22 7.88 20.79 1.47
N ASP A 23 8.83 21.29 0.67
CA ASP A 23 8.86 22.69 0.25
C ASP A 23 7.61 23.10 -0.53
N ASN A 24 7.21 22.28 -1.50
CA ASN A 24 6.01 22.48 -2.29
C ASN A 24 4.75 22.50 -1.41
N LEU A 25 4.59 21.50 -0.52
CA LEU A 25 3.42 21.43 0.36
C LEU A 25 3.31 22.64 1.28
N ILE A 26 4.43 23.13 1.80
CA ILE A 26 4.46 24.31 2.67
C ILE A 26 4.15 25.58 1.87
N GLN A 27 4.60 25.68 0.62
CA GLN A 27 4.26 26.81 -0.27
C GLN A 27 2.77 26.82 -0.62
N GLU A 28 2.23 25.69 -1.07
CA GLU A 28 0.82 25.55 -1.47
C GLU A 28 -0.14 25.84 -0.31
N ASN A 29 0.26 25.51 0.92
CA ASN A 29 -0.59 25.65 2.12
C ASN A 29 -0.22 26.86 2.99
N ASN A 30 0.61 27.79 2.48
CA ASN A 30 1.02 29.03 3.16
C ASN A 30 1.54 28.83 4.60
N ILE A 31 2.26 27.73 4.85
CA ILE A 31 2.86 27.46 6.16
C ILE A 31 4.09 28.37 6.34
N SER A 32 4.18 29.08 7.46
CA SER A 32 5.27 30.04 7.71
C SER A 32 6.62 29.33 7.81
N LYS A 33 7.61 29.78 7.03
CA LYS A 33 8.99 29.28 7.10
C LYS A 33 9.90 30.39 7.60
N GLN A 34 10.85 30.05 8.47
CA GLN A 34 11.90 31.00 8.91
C GLN A 34 13.02 31.20 7.88
N TYR A 35 13.01 30.42 6.78
CA TYR A 35 14.09 30.37 5.79
C TYR A 35 13.55 30.54 4.37
N ASN A 36 14.30 31.25 3.53
CA ASN A 36 13.96 31.44 2.11
C ASN A 36 14.08 30.15 1.28
N GLN A 37 14.93 29.18 1.69
CA GLN A 37 15.10 27.88 1.03
C GLN A 37 15.31 26.76 2.06
N ILE A 38 14.49 25.71 2.01
CA ILE A 38 14.56 24.57 2.95
C ILE A 38 15.88 23.78 2.82
N LYS A 39 16.57 23.87 1.69
CA LYS A 39 17.87 23.19 1.49
C LYS A 39 18.97 23.65 2.46
N GLN A 40 18.82 24.83 3.08
CA GLN A 40 19.75 25.36 4.07
C GLN A 40 19.38 24.97 5.50
N ALA A 41 18.21 24.36 5.69
CA ALA A 41 17.70 24.01 7.00
C ALA A 41 18.46 22.82 7.61
N THR A 42 18.58 22.82 8.93
CA THR A 42 19.13 21.69 9.68
C THR A 42 18.18 20.49 9.63
N ASN A 43 18.68 19.27 9.89
CA ASN A 43 17.84 18.07 9.92
C ASN A 43 16.66 18.24 10.91
N ASN A 44 16.87 18.93 12.03
CA ASN A 44 15.84 19.15 13.05
C ASN A 44 14.75 20.11 12.58
N GLU A 45 15.13 21.16 11.85
CA GLU A 45 14.19 22.09 11.22
C GLU A 45 13.36 21.37 10.14
N ILE A 46 13.98 20.51 9.33
CA ILE A 46 13.27 19.71 8.32
C ILE A 46 12.25 18.79 9.01
N VAL A 47 12.61 18.16 10.13
CA VAL A 47 11.69 17.31 10.90
C VAL A 47 10.54 18.12 11.50
N ALA A 48 10.80 19.34 12.01
CA ALA A 48 9.75 20.22 12.52
C ALA A 48 8.76 20.64 11.42
N LEU A 49 9.28 21.08 10.28
CA LEU A 49 8.48 21.43 9.10
C LEU A 49 7.68 20.23 8.56
N PHE A 50 8.26 19.04 8.59
CA PHE A 50 7.53 17.82 8.22
C PHE A 50 6.37 17.52 9.18
N LYS A 51 6.57 17.71 10.49
CA LYS A 51 5.49 17.53 11.48
C LYS A 51 4.33 18.49 11.23
N GLU A 52 4.63 19.75 10.94
CA GLU A 52 3.61 20.77 10.62
C GLU A 52 2.90 20.46 9.28
N SER A 53 3.65 19.97 8.30
CA SER A 53 3.09 19.61 6.98
C SER A 53 2.48 18.20 6.92
N LYS A 54 2.54 17.39 7.99
CA LYS A 54 2.06 16.00 8.04
C LYS A 54 0.64 15.83 7.48
N PRO A 55 -0.37 16.65 7.84
CA PRO A 55 -1.73 16.50 7.31
C PRO A 55 -1.81 16.69 5.78
N TYR A 56 -1.04 17.64 5.25
CA TYR A 56 -0.98 17.91 3.81
C TYR A 56 -0.19 16.83 3.08
N PHE A 57 0.88 16.32 3.68
CA PHE A 57 1.64 15.20 3.15
C PHE A 57 0.79 13.92 3.10
N HIS A 58 -0.03 13.66 4.13
CA HIS A 58 -0.99 12.56 4.12
C HIS A 58 -1.96 12.69 2.94
N ARG A 59 -2.59 13.86 2.76
CA ARG A 59 -3.52 14.09 1.64
C ARG A 59 -2.83 13.93 0.29
N PHE A 60 -1.64 14.51 0.14
CA PHE A 60 -0.82 14.36 -1.06
C PHE A 60 -0.54 12.89 -1.40
N LEU A 61 -0.12 12.10 -0.40
CA LEU A 61 0.11 10.67 -0.62
C LEU A 61 -1.18 9.90 -0.91
N LEU A 62 -2.29 10.24 -0.26
CA LEU A 62 -3.59 9.62 -0.53
C LEU A 62 -4.01 9.81 -1.99
N GLU A 63 -3.91 11.04 -2.51
CA GLU A 63 -4.23 11.36 -3.91
C GLU A 63 -3.25 10.65 -4.87
N ARG A 64 -1.95 10.67 -4.58
CA ARG A 64 -0.93 10.05 -5.46
C ARG A 64 -0.94 8.52 -5.45
N LEU A 65 -1.30 7.88 -4.34
CA LEU A 65 -1.43 6.43 -4.23
C LEU A 65 -2.81 5.93 -4.67
N SER A 66 -3.77 6.83 -4.88
CA SER A 66 -5.10 6.47 -5.37
C SER A 66 -5.07 5.99 -6.83
N TYR A 67 -4.07 6.39 -7.62
CA TYR A 67 -3.91 5.87 -8.99
C TYR A 67 -3.66 4.36 -8.99
N ILE A 68 -4.31 3.62 -9.92
CA ILE A 68 -4.09 2.18 -10.06
C ILE A 68 -2.65 1.93 -10.52
N ASN A 69 -1.78 1.52 -9.60
CA ASN A 69 -0.46 0.98 -9.92
C ASN A 69 -0.18 -0.19 -8.97
N PRO A 70 -0.46 -1.44 -9.37
CA PRO A 70 -0.30 -2.59 -8.49
C PRO A 70 1.15 -2.79 -8.04
N SER A 71 2.13 -2.36 -8.85
CA SER A 71 3.55 -2.41 -8.47
C SER A 71 3.83 -1.50 -7.27
N ILE A 72 3.29 -0.28 -7.28
CA ILE A 72 3.39 0.66 -6.15
C ILE A 72 2.59 0.16 -4.94
N SER A 73 1.42 -0.45 -5.16
CA SER A 73 0.65 -1.08 -4.08
C SER A 73 1.46 -2.17 -3.37
N ILE A 74 2.04 -3.12 -4.13
CA ILE A 74 2.90 -4.19 -3.59
C ILE A 74 4.07 -3.59 -2.80
N LEU A 75 4.76 -2.59 -3.34
CA LEU A 75 5.90 -1.98 -2.65
C LEU A 75 5.46 -1.29 -1.36
N THR A 76 4.39 -0.48 -1.38
CA THR A 76 3.90 0.15 -0.15
C THR A 76 3.38 -0.87 0.87
N ASP A 77 2.90 -2.04 0.44
CA ASP A 77 2.52 -3.14 1.33
C ASP A 77 3.75 -3.73 2.02
N ILE A 78 4.81 -4.00 1.27
CA ILE A 78 6.11 -4.46 1.81
C ILE A 78 6.64 -3.45 2.84
N LEU A 79 6.63 -2.16 2.50
CA LEU A 79 7.12 -1.09 3.40
C LEU A 79 6.30 -1.00 4.70
N SER A 80 4.97 -1.14 4.60
CA SER A 80 4.04 -1.11 5.75
C SER A 80 4.17 -2.36 6.63
N ARG A 81 4.38 -3.53 6.02
CA ARG A 81 4.34 -4.84 6.69
C ARG A 81 5.63 -5.19 7.41
N ASP A 82 6.74 -5.14 6.69
CA ASP A 82 7.97 -5.82 7.14
C ASP A 82 8.77 -4.98 8.15
N GLY A 83 8.52 -3.67 8.22
CA GLY A 83 9.06 -2.78 9.26
C GLY A 83 10.59 -2.69 9.28
N ASN A 84 11.27 -3.16 8.23
CA ASN A 84 12.70 -2.99 8.06
C ASN A 84 12.96 -1.54 7.61
N SER A 85 13.59 -0.74 8.47
CA SER A 85 13.84 0.66 8.18
C SER A 85 15.08 0.91 7.31
N VAL A 86 15.97 -0.09 7.15
CA VAL A 86 17.20 0.02 6.35
C VAL A 86 17.42 -1.22 5.44
N PRO A 87 16.47 -1.56 4.55
CA PRO A 87 16.63 -2.70 3.66
C PRO A 87 17.63 -2.42 2.53
N ARG A 88 18.24 -3.49 2.01
CA ARG A 88 18.92 -3.45 0.71
C ARG A 88 17.90 -3.51 -0.42
N VAL A 89 18.21 -2.89 -1.56
CA VAL A 89 17.37 -2.94 -2.76
C VAL A 89 17.05 -4.39 -3.14
N SER A 90 18.07 -5.28 -3.20
CA SER A 90 17.89 -6.69 -3.56
C SER A 90 16.95 -7.47 -2.63
N TRP A 91 16.85 -7.07 -1.37
CA TRP A 91 15.92 -7.67 -0.42
C TRP A 91 14.48 -7.25 -0.72
N ILE A 92 14.24 -5.97 -1.03
CA ILE A 92 12.93 -5.50 -1.50
C ILE A 92 12.55 -6.17 -2.82
N GLU A 93 13.49 -6.31 -3.75
CA GLU A 93 13.25 -6.99 -5.03
C GLU A 93 12.78 -8.44 -4.82
N THR A 94 13.44 -9.17 -3.92
CA THR A 94 13.07 -10.56 -3.59
C THR A 94 11.65 -10.64 -3.03
N LEU A 95 11.28 -9.72 -2.13
CA LEU A 95 9.93 -9.67 -1.57
C LEU A 95 8.89 -9.25 -2.61
N TYR A 96 9.23 -8.28 -3.46
CA TYR A 96 8.37 -7.81 -4.53
C TYR A 96 8.01 -8.93 -5.50
N TYR A 97 9.00 -9.69 -5.99
CA TYR A 97 8.73 -10.79 -6.93
C TYR A 97 7.92 -11.92 -6.29
N LYS A 98 8.15 -12.20 -5.00
CA LYS A 98 7.34 -13.16 -4.25
C LYS A 98 5.88 -12.73 -4.14
N ASP A 99 5.64 -11.46 -3.79
CA ASP A 99 4.28 -10.93 -3.66
C ASP A 99 3.60 -10.80 -5.03
N LEU A 100 4.36 -10.50 -6.10
CA LEU A 100 3.88 -10.50 -7.48
C LEU A 100 3.47 -11.90 -7.97
N GLU A 101 4.27 -12.94 -7.68
CA GLU A 101 3.93 -14.33 -8.02
C GLU A 101 2.64 -14.78 -7.31
N ARG A 102 2.52 -14.45 -6.02
CA ARG A 102 1.29 -14.69 -5.24
C ARG A 102 0.08 -13.98 -5.87
N LEU A 103 0.25 -12.71 -6.24
CA LEU A 103 -0.80 -11.91 -6.88
C LEU A 103 -1.24 -12.51 -8.22
N GLN A 104 -0.28 -12.92 -9.05
CA GLN A 104 -0.55 -13.61 -10.32
C GLN A 104 -1.30 -14.92 -10.13
N GLN A 105 -0.96 -15.71 -9.10
CA GLN A 105 -1.65 -16.95 -8.80
C GLN A 105 -3.10 -16.68 -8.39
N LYS A 106 -3.34 -15.69 -7.51
CA LYS A 106 -4.69 -15.30 -7.09
C LYS A 106 -5.52 -14.75 -8.25
N ALA A 107 -4.94 -13.92 -9.11
CA ALA A 107 -5.61 -13.41 -10.30
C ALA A 107 -6.06 -14.55 -11.24
N LYS A 108 -5.23 -15.60 -11.40
CA LYS A 108 -5.62 -16.80 -12.15
C LYS A 108 -6.79 -17.55 -11.50
N GLU A 109 -6.76 -17.72 -10.18
CA GLU A 109 -7.87 -18.35 -9.44
C GLU A 109 -9.18 -17.54 -9.56
N LEU A 110 -9.09 -16.21 -9.61
CA LEU A 110 -10.23 -15.31 -9.73
C LEU A 110 -10.65 -14.99 -11.18
N SER A 111 -9.94 -15.47 -12.20
CA SER A 111 -10.25 -15.20 -13.61
C SER A 111 -11.67 -15.59 -14.05
N ILE A 112 -12.35 -16.45 -13.29
CA ILE A 112 -13.74 -16.83 -13.55
C ILE A 112 -14.70 -15.63 -13.51
N ILE A 113 -14.36 -14.58 -12.76
CA ILE A 113 -15.21 -13.38 -12.60
C ILE A 113 -15.19 -12.47 -13.83
N GLU A 114 -14.31 -12.71 -14.81
CA GLU A 114 -14.25 -11.91 -16.05
C GLU A 114 -15.42 -12.20 -17.00
N ARG A 115 -16.18 -13.27 -16.75
CA ARG A 115 -17.28 -13.72 -17.61
C ARG A 115 -18.59 -13.61 -16.85
N ASP A 116 -19.67 -13.23 -17.52
CA ASP A 116 -21.00 -13.34 -16.93
C ASP A 116 -21.36 -14.83 -16.79
N SER A 117 -21.72 -15.24 -15.58
CA SER A 117 -22.15 -16.60 -15.27
C SER A 117 -23.27 -16.59 -14.25
N ASP A 118 -24.34 -17.32 -14.55
CA ASP A 118 -25.45 -17.56 -13.61
C ASP A 118 -25.05 -18.50 -12.45
N SER A 119 -23.84 -19.08 -12.48
CA SER A 119 -23.38 -20.09 -11.52
C SER A 119 -22.40 -19.55 -10.46
N PHE A 120 -22.34 -18.24 -10.24
CA PHE A 120 -21.43 -17.67 -9.25
C PHE A 120 -21.84 -18.01 -7.81
N SER A 121 -20.85 -18.29 -6.99
CA SER A 121 -20.99 -18.21 -5.54
C SER A 121 -21.18 -16.75 -5.10
N GLU A 122 -21.73 -16.55 -3.90
CA GLU A 122 -21.91 -15.22 -3.32
C GLU A 122 -20.60 -14.40 -3.27
N TYR A 123 -19.46 -15.08 -3.10
CA TYR A 123 -18.15 -14.45 -3.13
C TYR A 123 -17.76 -13.99 -4.54
N GLU A 124 -17.91 -14.87 -5.54
CA GLU A 124 -17.58 -14.56 -6.94
C GLU A 124 -18.48 -13.45 -7.49
N GLU A 125 -19.77 -13.44 -7.12
CA GLU A 125 -20.71 -12.39 -7.51
C GLU A 125 -20.27 -11.02 -6.97
N LYS A 126 -19.86 -10.93 -5.70
CA LYS A 126 -19.32 -9.69 -5.11
C LYS A 126 -18.05 -9.22 -5.83
N MET A 127 -17.14 -10.15 -6.14
CA MET A 127 -15.91 -9.84 -6.87
C MET A 127 -16.21 -9.38 -8.29
N HIS A 128 -17.14 -10.03 -8.98
CA HIS A 128 -17.58 -9.68 -10.33
C HIS A 128 -18.20 -8.29 -10.37
N ILE A 129 -19.11 -7.95 -9.45
CA ILE A 129 -19.69 -6.60 -9.37
C ILE A 129 -18.59 -5.54 -9.25
N TYR A 130 -17.64 -5.75 -8.33
CA TYR A 130 -16.54 -4.79 -8.14
C TYR A 130 -15.60 -4.72 -9.34
N TYR A 131 -15.24 -5.86 -9.94
CA TYR A 131 -14.46 -5.94 -11.17
C TYR A 131 -15.11 -5.16 -12.31
N SER A 132 -16.40 -5.37 -12.55
CA SER A 132 -17.16 -4.71 -13.61
C SER A 132 -17.21 -3.20 -13.41
N CYS A 133 -17.48 -2.73 -12.18
CA CYS A 133 -17.43 -1.30 -11.87
C CYS A 133 -16.05 -0.68 -12.06
N LEU A 134 -15.00 -1.38 -11.62
CA LEU A 134 -13.62 -0.91 -11.72
C LEU A 134 -13.14 -0.88 -13.18
N SER A 135 -13.49 -1.91 -13.95
CA SER A 135 -13.18 -2.02 -15.37
C SER A 135 -13.87 -0.93 -16.18
N GLU A 136 -15.14 -0.64 -15.89
CA GLU A 136 -15.88 0.43 -16.55
C GLU A 136 -15.27 1.80 -16.22
N ALA A 137 -14.94 2.08 -14.96
CA ALA A 137 -14.29 3.32 -14.55
C ALA A 137 -12.95 3.52 -15.28
N TYR A 138 -12.10 2.50 -15.33
CA TYR A 138 -10.81 2.56 -16.01
C TYR A 138 -10.93 2.75 -17.53
N ASN A 139 -11.88 2.05 -18.17
CA ASN A 139 -12.05 2.09 -19.62
C ASN A 139 -12.86 3.31 -20.11
N ASN A 140 -13.56 4.01 -19.24
CA ASN A 140 -14.31 5.22 -19.58
C ASN A 140 -13.39 6.30 -20.20
N ASP A 141 -12.20 6.49 -19.62
CA ASP A 141 -11.19 7.41 -20.15
C ASP A 141 -10.70 7.03 -21.54
N ILE A 142 -10.55 5.73 -21.81
CA ILE A 142 -10.15 5.22 -23.14
C ILE A 142 -11.21 5.59 -24.19
N ARG A 143 -12.50 5.48 -23.85
CA ARG A 143 -13.60 5.88 -24.74
C ARG A 143 -13.58 7.37 -25.05
N ASN A 144 -13.02 8.18 -24.16
CA ASN A 144 -12.85 9.62 -24.30
C ASN A 144 -11.49 10.03 -24.90
N ASN A 145 -10.70 9.08 -25.42
CA ASN A 145 -9.33 9.29 -25.91
C ASN A 145 -8.37 9.91 -24.88
N GLN A 146 -8.55 9.57 -23.61
CA GLN A 146 -7.67 9.97 -22.51
C GLN A 146 -6.84 8.79 -22.02
N GLU A 147 -5.72 9.08 -21.35
CA GLU A 147 -4.93 8.06 -20.67
C GLU A 147 -5.77 7.47 -19.52
N PRO A 148 -5.96 6.14 -19.46
CA PRO A 148 -6.85 5.53 -18.49
C PRO A 148 -6.32 5.69 -17.08
N LYS A 149 -7.11 6.33 -16.23
CA LYS A 149 -6.82 6.48 -14.81
C LYS A 149 -8.13 6.41 -14.03
N ILE A 150 -7.99 6.15 -12.73
CA ILE A 150 -9.10 6.34 -11.80
C ILE A 150 -8.86 7.65 -11.10
N ASN A 151 -9.80 8.57 -11.21
CA ASN A 151 -9.77 9.85 -10.50
C ASN A 151 -10.22 9.69 -9.03
N ASP A 152 -10.01 10.72 -8.22
CA ASP A 152 -10.32 10.66 -6.79
C ASP A 152 -11.81 10.44 -6.50
N ASP A 153 -12.69 10.99 -7.33
CA ASP A 153 -14.14 10.82 -7.18
C ASP A 153 -14.56 9.38 -7.46
N GLU A 154 -14.09 8.79 -8.56
CA GLU A 154 -14.29 7.38 -8.91
C GLU A 154 -13.71 6.46 -7.82
N ARG A 155 -12.51 6.78 -7.32
CA ARG A 155 -11.87 6.04 -6.24
C ARG A 155 -12.71 6.08 -4.96
N SER A 156 -13.29 7.24 -4.64
CA SER A 156 -14.16 7.39 -3.46
C SER A 156 -15.41 6.49 -3.58
N ILE A 157 -16.03 6.42 -4.75
CA ILE A 157 -17.19 5.57 -5.03
C ILE A 157 -16.80 4.10 -4.94
N LEU A 158 -15.69 3.70 -5.55
CA LEU A 158 -15.18 2.33 -5.49
C LEU A 158 -14.84 1.91 -4.06
N ASN A 159 -14.29 2.82 -3.25
CA ASN A 159 -14.02 2.57 -1.84
C ASN A 159 -15.32 2.30 -1.06
N VAL A 160 -16.36 3.10 -1.28
CA VAL A 160 -17.69 2.88 -0.68
C VAL A 160 -18.28 1.55 -1.14
N LEU A 161 -18.23 1.24 -2.44
CA LEU A 161 -18.71 -0.01 -3.01
C LEU A 161 -18.01 -1.21 -2.37
N SER A 162 -16.68 -1.17 -2.30
CA SER A 162 -15.87 -2.24 -1.71
C SER A 162 -16.17 -2.46 -0.23
N SER A 163 -16.46 -1.38 0.52
CA SER A 163 -16.88 -1.45 1.92
C SER A 163 -18.26 -2.11 2.06
N LYS A 164 -19.22 -1.74 1.21
CA LYS A 164 -20.59 -2.30 1.22
C LYS A 164 -20.62 -3.78 0.81
N LEU A 165 -19.76 -4.17 -0.14
CA LEU A 165 -19.61 -5.55 -0.58
C LEU A 165 -18.69 -6.38 0.35
N ASN A 166 -18.11 -5.77 1.39
CA ASN A 166 -17.19 -6.39 2.34
C ASN A 166 -15.95 -7.04 1.67
N ILE A 167 -15.44 -6.39 0.62
CA ILE A 167 -14.25 -6.83 -0.12
C ILE A 167 -13.00 -6.47 0.68
N ASN A 168 -12.14 -7.46 0.92
CA ASN A 168 -10.88 -7.22 1.62
C ASN A 168 -9.85 -6.53 0.71
N ASN A 169 -8.79 -5.98 1.29
CA ASN A 169 -7.82 -5.20 0.53
C ASN A 169 -7.02 -6.06 -0.46
N ASP A 170 -6.73 -7.32 -0.12
CA ASP A 170 -5.99 -8.22 -1.01
C ASP A 170 -6.79 -8.52 -2.29
N ASP A 171 -8.09 -8.79 -2.17
CA ASP A 171 -8.96 -9.01 -3.33
C ASP A 171 -9.08 -7.75 -4.20
N LYS A 172 -9.14 -6.55 -3.59
CA LYS A 172 -9.09 -5.30 -4.37
C LYS A 172 -7.83 -5.20 -5.20
N VAL A 173 -6.66 -5.47 -4.60
CA VAL A 173 -5.36 -5.44 -5.30
C VAL A 173 -5.31 -6.50 -6.40
N VAL A 174 -5.88 -7.68 -6.18
CA VAL A 174 -5.99 -8.72 -7.22
C VAL A 174 -6.84 -8.24 -8.39
N ILE A 175 -7.99 -7.66 -8.15
CA ILE A 175 -8.88 -7.15 -9.20
C ILE A 175 -8.23 -5.96 -9.93
N GLU A 176 -7.56 -5.06 -9.21
CA GLU A 176 -6.77 -3.98 -9.81
C GLU A 176 -5.67 -4.52 -10.74
N TYR A 177 -4.99 -5.59 -10.32
CA TYR A 177 -4.00 -6.28 -11.14
C TYR A 177 -4.59 -6.95 -12.38
N MET A 178 -5.81 -7.50 -12.29
CA MET A 178 -6.49 -8.09 -13.45
C MET A 178 -6.80 -7.03 -14.51
N ILE A 179 -7.15 -5.81 -14.11
CA ILE A 179 -7.45 -4.70 -15.04
C ILE A 179 -6.16 -4.06 -15.58
N ARG A 180 -5.21 -3.77 -14.68
CA ARG A 180 -3.91 -3.17 -15.03
C ARG A 180 -2.77 -4.01 -14.46
N PRO A 181 -2.33 -5.07 -15.17
CA PRO A 181 -1.19 -5.87 -14.74
C PRO A 181 0.08 -5.02 -14.59
N CYS A 182 0.96 -5.40 -13.67
CA CYS A 182 2.29 -4.77 -13.54
C CYS A 182 3.06 -4.84 -14.86
N ASP A 183 3.60 -3.70 -15.30
CA ASP A 183 4.43 -3.64 -16.51
C ASP A 183 5.67 -4.52 -16.36
N LYS A 184 5.85 -5.46 -17.28
CA LYS A 184 7.03 -6.34 -17.32
C LYS A 184 8.30 -5.62 -17.76
N GLN A 185 8.17 -4.43 -18.36
CA GLN A 185 9.28 -3.66 -18.92
C GLN A 185 9.94 -2.72 -17.90
N HIS A 186 9.17 -2.25 -16.90
CA HIS A 186 9.69 -1.38 -15.85
C HIS A 186 10.52 -2.16 -14.84
N SER A 187 11.69 -1.63 -14.50
CA SER A 187 12.52 -2.20 -13.44
C SER A 187 11.96 -1.84 -12.07
N ILE A 188 12.24 -2.67 -11.05
CA ILE A 188 11.85 -2.35 -9.67
C ILE A 188 12.49 -1.03 -9.20
N LEU A 189 13.68 -0.71 -9.70
CA LEU A 189 14.35 0.55 -9.45
C LEU A 189 13.52 1.76 -9.92
N ASP A 190 12.75 1.64 -11.00
CA ASP A 190 11.91 2.73 -11.50
C ASP A 190 10.78 3.03 -10.52
N TYR A 191 10.09 2.00 -10.03
CA TYR A 191 9.05 2.13 -9.01
C TYR A 191 9.62 2.62 -7.66
N LEU A 192 10.83 2.18 -7.28
CA LEU A 192 11.52 2.71 -6.10
C LEU A 192 11.86 4.20 -6.26
N ASN A 193 12.28 4.61 -7.46
CA ASN A 193 12.52 6.03 -7.74
C ASN A 193 11.22 6.85 -7.73
N GLU A 194 10.10 6.27 -8.15
CA GLU A 194 8.77 6.86 -8.03
C GLU A 194 8.41 7.10 -6.55
N LEU A 195 8.53 6.08 -5.69
CA LEU A 195 8.35 6.20 -4.24
C LEU A 195 9.31 7.22 -3.60
N ARG A 196 10.55 7.29 -4.08
CA ARG A 196 11.51 8.32 -3.66
C ARG A 196 11.06 9.71 -4.08
N SER A 197 10.45 9.85 -5.26
CA SER A 197 9.96 11.13 -5.76
C SER A 197 8.75 11.63 -4.97
N LEU A 198 7.93 10.71 -4.44
CA LEU A 198 6.85 10.99 -3.49
C LEU A 198 7.34 11.31 -2.06
N GLY A 199 8.64 11.12 -1.78
CA GLY A 199 9.21 11.33 -0.44
C GLY A 199 8.87 10.22 0.57
N ILE A 200 8.44 9.04 0.10
CA ILE A 200 8.12 7.91 0.98
C ILE A 200 9.40 7.21 1.47
N ILE A 201 10.38 7.09 0.59
CA ILE A 201 11.66 6.41 0.83
C ILE A 201 12.85 7.28 0.46
N PHE A 202 14.01 6.93 1.01
CA PHE A 202 15.30 7.50 0.63
C PHE A 202 16.20 6.40 0.08
N ILE A 203 16.98 6.67 -0.96
CA ILE A 203 17.86 5.68 -1.57
C ILE A 203 19.29 6.20 -1.54
N LYS A 204 20.18 5.45 -0.89
CA LYS A 204 21.62 5.70 -0.88
C LYS A 204 22.28 4.89 -1.98
N ASN A 205 22.40 5.50 -3.15
CA ASN A 205 22.77 4.83 -4.41
C ASN A 205 24.10 4.06 -4.34
N LYS A 206 25.10 4.57 -3.61
CA LYS A 206 26.41 3.91 -3.49
C LYS A 206 26.34 2.56 -2.79
N GLU A 207 25.46 2.43 -1.81
CA GLU A 207 25.35 1.23 -0.98
C GLU A 207 24.16 0.35 -1.39
N GLN A 208 23.32 0.82 -2.32
CA GLN A 208 22.04 0.18 -2.67
C GLN A 208 21.19 -0.10 -1.42
N THR A 209 21.24 0.83 -0.47
CA THR A 209 20.47 0.80 0.77
C THR A 209 19.33 1.80 0.69
N ILE A 210 18.16 1.35 1.13
CA ILE A 210 16.95 2.16 1.20
C ILE A 210 16.74 2.51 2.67
N TYR A 211 16.43 3.76 2.96
CA TYR A 211 16.06 4.21 4.30
C TYR A 211 14.59 4.59 4.30
N ILE A 212 13.87 4.10 5.30
CA ILE A 212 12.44 4.31 5.48
C ILE A 212 12.23 4.89 6.87
N ALA A 213 11.58 6.04 6.93
CA ALA A 213 11.26 6.70 8.19
C ALA A 213 10.00 6.10 8.83
N ASP A 214 9.98 6.00 10.16
CA ASP A 214 8.80 5.48 10.88
C ASP A 214 7.58 6.35 10.62
N GLU A 215 7.78 7.65 10.47
CA GLU A 215 6.71 8.61 10.23
C GLU A 215 6.07 8.44 8.83
N THR A 216 6.84 8.05 7.80
CA THR A 216 6.25 7.75 6.49
C THR A 216 5.48 6.44 6.51
N VAL A 217 5.96 5.42 7.25
CA VAL A 217 5.25 4.16 7.45
C VAL A 217 3.95 4.37 8.24
N GLU A 218 3.94 5.25 9.23
CA GLU A 218 2.73 5.62 9.97
C GLU A 218 1.66 6.20 9.03
N ILE A 219 2.04 7.13 8.17
CA ILE A 219 1.12 7.73 7.18
C ILE A 219 0.61 6.66 6.19
N LEU A 220 1.48 5.75 5.73
CA LEU A 220 1.04 4.63 4.88
C LEU A 220 0.04 3.71 5.59
N ASN A 221 0.22 3.46 6.89
CA ASN A 221 -0.72 2.67 7.68
C ASN A 221 -2.07 3.39 7.86
N GLU A 222 -2.04 4.70 8.11
CA GLU A 222 -3.23 5.55 8.18
C GLU A 222 -4.03 5.50 6.86
N ILE A 223 -3.34 5.71 5.71
CA ILE A 223 -3.95 5.64 4.36
C ILE A 223 -4.59 4.26 4.09
N LYS A 224 -3.94 3.18 4.55
CA LYS A 224 -4.46 1.80 4.38
C LYS A 224 -5.55 1.43 5.39
N GLY A 225 -5.92 2.34 6.30
CA GLY A 225 -6.91 2.09 7.34
C GLY A 225 -6.47 1.05 8.38
N LYS A 226 -5.15 0.86 8.57
CA LYS A 226 -4.62 -0.08 9.56
C LYS A 226 -4.60 0.59 10.95
N ALA A 227 -5.35 0.04 11.91
CA ALA A 227 -5.36 0.57 13.27
C ALA A 227 -4.05 0.34 14.03
N ILE A 228 -3.31 -0.72 13.68
CA ILE A 228 -1.98 -1.05 14.23
C ILE A 228 -1.05 -1.51 13.12
N SER A 229 0.26 -1.36 13.31
CA SER A 229 1.23 -1.91 12.35
C SER A 229 1.27 -3.44 12.39
N ASP A 230 1.63 -4.04 11.25
CA ASP A 230 1.57 -5.49 11.07
C ASP A 230 2.47 -6.25 12.07
N LYS A 231 3.56 -5.64 12.53
CA LYS A 231 4.41 -6.20 13.60
C LYS A 231 3.62 -6.48 14.89
N TYR A 232 2.73 -5.58 15.28
CA TYR A 232 1.88 -5.77 16.45
C TYR A 232 0.73 -6.74 16.14
N LEU A 233 0.16 -6.66 14.93
CA LEU A 233 -0.87 -7.59 14.49
C LEU A 233 -0.37 -9.04 14.52
N ILE A 234 0.84 -9.31 14.02
CA ILE A 234 1.47 -10.63 14.05
C ILE A 234 1.60 -11.14 15.49
N ARG A 235 1.91 -10.28 16.46
CA ARG A 235 1.98 -10.68 17.87
C ARG A 235 0.61 -11.09 18.41
N VAL A 236 -0.45 -10.37 18.06
CA VAL A 236 -1.84 -10.73 18.40
C VAL A 236 -2.24 -12.05 17.74
N LEU A 237 -1.95 -12.23 16.44
CA LEU A 237 -2.27 -13.46 15.72
C LEU A 237 -1.51 -14.68 16.28
N ARG A 238 -0.29 -14.48 16.79
CA ARG A 238 0.49 -15.54 17.45
C ARG A 238 -0.13 -16.02 18.76
N SER A 239 -0.89 -15.17 19.45
CA SER A 239 -1.62 -15.58 20.67
C SER A 239 -2.94 -16.32 20.40
N LEU A 240 -3.47 -16.28 19.18
CA LEU A 240 -4.73 -16.95 18.83
C LEU A 240 -4.55 -18.46 18.64
N THR A 241 -5.57 -19.26 18.91
CA THR A 241 -5.53 -20.71 18.66
C THR A 241 -5.55 -21.03 17.16
N ASP A 242 -5.16 -22.24 16.76
CA ASP A 242 -5.16 -22.61 15.34
C ASP A 242 -6.59 -22.61 14.74
N VAL A 243 -7.59 -22.94 15.58
CA VAL A 243 -9.02 -22.90 15.22
C VAL A 243 -9.46 -21.46 14.96
N GLU A 244 -9.08 -20.51 15.82
CA GLU A 244 -9.39 -19.08 15.63
C GLU A 244 -8.79 -18.53 14.33
N LEU A 245 -7.52 -18.85 14.05
CA LEU A 245 -6.87 -18.47 12.78
C LEU A 245 -7.62 -19.06 11.57
N SER A 246 -8.06 -20.31 11.67
CA SER A 246 -8.88 -20.97 10.65
C SER A 246 -10.24 -20.31 10.46
N ASN A 247 -10.90 -19.85 11.53
CA ASN A 247 -12.19 -19.17 11.45
C ASN A 247 -12.07 -17.80 10.77
N ILE A 248 -11.00 -17.05 11.06
CA ILE A 248 -10.71 -15.78 10.39
C ILE A 248 -10.54 -16.02 8.89
N LEU A 249 -9.74 -17.01 8.48
CA LEU A 249 -9.56 -17.37 7.07
C LEU A 249 -10.86 -17.82 6.40
N LYS A 250 -11.68 -18.61 7.11
CA LYS A 250 -12.99 -19.06 6.63
C LYS A 250 -13.91 -17.88 6.31
N SER A 251 -13.94 -16.88 7.18
CA SER A 251 -14.79 -15.69 7.01
C SER A 251 -14.44 -14.88 5.76
N GLN A 252 -13.22 -15.03 5.25
CA GLN A 252 -12.70 -14.33 4.06
C GLN A 252 -12.55 -15.27 2.86
N ASN A 253 -13.28 -16.39 2.84
CA ASN A 253 -13.28 -17.39 1.76
C ASN A 253 -11.88 -17.94 1.39
N GLN A 254 -10.94 -17.97 2.34
CA GLN A 254 -9.59 -18.50 2.11
C GLN A 254 -9.53 -20.01 2.41
N LYS A 255 -8.63 -20.70 1.73
CA LYS A 255 -8.32 -22.12 1.99
C LYS A 255 -7.85 -22.29 3.43
N ILE A 256 -8.32 -23.35 4.11
CA ILE A 256 -8.02 -23.61 5.53
C ILE A 256 -7.24 -24.92 5.73
N ARG A 257 -7.56 -25.94 4.91
CA ARG A 257 -7.02 -27.29 5.04
C ARG A 257 -5.61 -27.36 4.45
N GLY A 258 -4.71 -28.10 5.12
CA GLY A 258 -3.34 -28.32 4.66
C GLY A 258 -2.40 -27.12 4.79
N ILE A 259 -2.80 -26.07 5.51
CA ILE A 259 -1.98 -24.87 5.71
C ILE A 259 -1.40 -24.89 7.12
N GLU A 260 -0.08 -24.79 7.22
CA GLU A 260 0.61 -24.63 8.50
C GLU A 260 0.25 -23.32 9.18
N ARG A 261 0.29 -23.31 10.51
CA ARG A 261 -0.02 -22.14 11.35
C ARG A 261 0.72 -20.87 10.92
N THR A 262 2.01 -20.97 10.60
CA THR A 262 2.83 -19.84 10.14
C THR A 262 2.26 -19.24 8.84
N ASN A 263 1.86 -20.09 7.91
CA ASN A 263 1.26 -19.66 6.65
C ASN A 263 -0.14 -19.08 6.85
N LYS A 264 -0.93 -19.60 7.81
CA LYS A 264 -2.22 -18.98 8.17
C LYS A 264 -2.04 -17.55 8.65
N ILE A 265 -1.07 -17.31 9.54
CA ILE A 265 -0.77 -15.96 10.04
C ILE A 265 -0.35 -15.05 8.89
N ASN A 266 0.58 -15.50 8.03
CA ASN A 266 1.02 -14.72 6.88
C ASN A 266 -0.15 -14.38 5.96
N ASN A 267 -1.01 -15.35 5.65
CA ASN A 267 -2.20 -15.13 4.83
C ASN A 267 -3.12 -14.07 5.45
N ILE A 268 -3.40 -14.14 6.75
CA ILE A 268 -4.23 -13.13 7.44
C ILE A 268 -3.60 -11.73 7.36
N VAL A 269 -2.27 -11.63 7.51
CA VAL A 269 -1.56 -10.36 7.34
C VAL A 269 -1.70 -9.83 5.91
N HIS A 270 -1.55 -10.70 4.90
CA HIS A 270 -1.73 -10.33 3.49
C HIS A 270 -3.16 -9.88 3.15
N LEU A 271 -4.19 -10.42 3.82
CA LEU A 271 -5.57 -9.95 3.63
C LEU A 271 -5.78 -8.48 4.03
N GLY A 272 -4.86 -7.91 4.82
CA GLY A 272 -4.91 -6.51 5.23
C GLY A 272 -6.15 -6.16 6.08
N LEU A 273 -6.64 -7.10 6.89
CA LEU A 273 -7.82 -6.91 7.73
C LEU A 273 -7.52 -5.99 8.92
N ASP A 274 -8.47 -5.11 9.25
CA ASP A 274 -8.41 -4.34 10.49
C ASP A 274 -8.51 -5.27 11.72
N ILE A 275 -7.74 -4.96 12.76
CA ILE A 275 -7.76 -5.72 14.02
C ILE A 275 -9.16 -5.76 14.63
N ARG A 276 -9.96 -4.69 14.49
CA ARG A 276 -11.33 -4.66 15.01
C ARG A 276 -12.20 -5.73 14.35
N LYS A 277 -12.04 -5.93 13.04
CA LYS A 277 -12.73 -6.99 12.28
C LYS A 277 -12.24 -8.37 12.67
N ILE A 278 -10.94 -8.53 12.88
CA ILE A 278 -10.35 -9.79 13.36
C ILE A 278 -10.91 -10.15 14.73
N LEU A 279 -10.97 -9.19 15.65
CA LEU A 279 -11.47 -9.40 17.01
C LEU A 279 -13.00 -9.56 17.06
N SER A 280 -13.76 -8.96 16.15
CA SER A 280 -15.21 -9.18 16.12
C SER A 280 -15.58 -10.61 15.72
N ILE A 281 -14.77 -11.23 14.85
CA ILE A 281 -14.92 -12.65 14.47
C ILE A 281 -14.53 -13.56 15.65
N TYR A 282 -13.68 -13.08 16.55
CA TYR A 282 -13.28 -13.80 17.76
C TYR A 282 -14.36 -13.83 18.86
N VAL A 283 -15.22 -12.79 18.95
CA VAL A 283 -16.23 -12.67 20.02
C VAL A 283 -17.53 -13.46 19.71
N GLN A 284 -17.62 -14.10 18.54
CA GLN A 284 -18.75 -14.96 18.14
C GLN A 284 -18.40 -16.44 18.27
#